data_AF-A0ABD6E767-F1
#
_entry.id   AF-A0ABD6E767-F1
#
_cell.length_a   1.000
_cell.length_b   1.000
_cell.length_c   1.000
_cell.angle_alpha   90.00
_cell.angle_beta   90.00
_cell.angle_gamma   90.00
#
_symmetry.space_group_name_H-M   'P 1'
#
loop_
_entity.id
_entity.type
_entity.pdbx_description
1 polymer ?
#
loop_
_entity_poly.entity_id
_entity_poly.type
_entity_poly.pdbx_seq_one_letter_code
_entity_poly.pdbx_strand_id
1 'polypeptide(L)'
;MQDIIENATIIYKNGYKEVFDAISISEKGVYTGQIKKTNKNGEEFINHSYIPKDQIQKIMFFNIDHKLKDIDFKKYYREENEK
;
A
#
# COMPACT_ATOMS: atom_id res chain seq x y z
N MET A 1 -11.33 -7.23 1.18
CA MET A 1 -11.44 -5.75 1.15
C MET A 1 -10.11 -5.23 0.60
N GLN A 2 -10.12 -4.20 -0.26
CA GLN A 2 -8.86 -3.54 -0.64
C GLN A 2 -8.47 -2.61 0.50
N ASP A 3 -7.39 -2.92 1.21
CA ASP A 3 -6.83 -2.04 2.22
C ASP A 3 -6.13 -0.86 1.52
N ILE A 4 -6.74 0.32 1.64
CA ILE A 4 -6.12 1.57 1.22
C ILE A 4 -5.31 2.09 2.41
N ILE A 5 -4.03 2.38 2.16
CA ILE A 5 -3.08 2.85 3.17
C ILE A 5 -2.59 4.23 2.75
N GLU A 6 -2.71 5.20 3.66
CA GLU A 6 -2.21 6.55 3.47
C GLU A 6 -0.75 6.68 3.93
N ASN A 7 -0.02 7.62 3.32
CA ASN A 7 1.37 7.97 3.66
C ASN A 7 2.30 6.74 3.71
N ALA A 8 2.20 5.89 2.71
CA ALA A 8 2.97 4.65 2.64
C ALA A 8 4.31 4.87 1.94
N THR A 9 5.36 4.26 2.46
CA THR A 9 6.67 4.15 1.82
C THR A 9 6.83 2.76 1.24
N ILE A 10 7.08 2.67 -0.06
CA ILE A 10 7.43 1.43 -0.74
C ILE A 10 8.95 1.35 -0.83
N ILE A 11 9.50 0.23 -0.35
CA ILE A 11 10.89 -0.14 -0.53
C ILE A 11 10.95 -1.16 -1.67
N TYR A 12 11.64 -0.80 -2.73
CA TYR A 12 11.86 -1.64 -3.90
C TYR A 12 13.03 -2.59 -3.65
N LYS A 13 13.07 -3.72 -4.36
CA LYS A 13 14.15 -4.73 -4.24
C LYS A 13 15.53 -4.23 -4.64
N ASN A 14 15.59 -3.14 -5.43
CA ASN A 14 16.85 -2.48 -5.78
C ASN A 14 17.36 -1.53 -4.67
N GLY A 15 16.67 -1.45 -3.53
CA GLY A 15 17.02 -0.58 -2.41
C GLY A 15 16.48 0.86 -2.52
N TYR A 16 15.85 1.21 -3.65
CA TYR A 16 15.17 2.49 -3.81
C TYR A 16 13.93 2.57 -2.91
N LYS A 17 13.60 3.78 -2.46
CA LYS A 17 12.47 4.04 -1.57
C LYS A 17 11.68 5.21 -2.11
N GLU A 18 10.37 5.04 -2.18
CA GLU A 18 9.47 6.09 -2.63
C GLU A 18 8.27 6.20 -1.69
N VAL A 19 7.85 7.43 -1.44
CA VAL A 19 6.72 7.76 -0.57
C VAL A 19 5.53 8.09 -1.44
N PHE A 20 4.37 7.55 -1.08
CA PHE A 20 3.11 7.73 -1.79
C PHE A 20 2.04 8.25 -0.82
N ASP A 21 1.20 9.16 -1.32
CA ASP A 21 0.09 9.72 -0.55
C ASP A 21 -0.89 8.62 -0.15
N ALA A 22 -1.22 7.72 -1.08
CA ALA A 22 -2.01 6.54 -0.80
C ALA A 22 -1.62 5.36 -1.69
N ILE A 23 -1.80 4.17 -1.15
CA ILE A 23 -1.62 2.91 -1.88
C ILE A 23 -2.77 1.96 -1.61
N SER A 24 -3.08 1.09 -2.57
CA SER A 24 -3.99 -0.04 -2.41
C SER A 24 -3.22 -1.33 -2.67
N ILE A 25 -3.18 -2.19 -1.66
CA ILE A 25 -2.44 -3.45 -1.70
C ILE A 25 -3.32 -4.54 -2.34
N SER A 26 -2.75 -5.29 -3.28
CA SER A 26 -3.37 -6.43 -3.94
C SER A 26 -2.43 -7.64 -4.00
N GLU A 27 -2.98 -8.84 -4.22
CA GLU A 27 -2.19 -10.09 -4.28
C GLU A 27 -1.07 -10.07 -5.33
N LYS A 28 -1.24 -9.24 -6.36
CA LYS A 28 -0.33 -9.16 -7.51
C LYS A 28 0.67 -8.02 -7.38
N GLY A 29 0.41 -7.04 -6.51
CA GLY A 29 1.21 -5.82 -6.40
C GLY A 29 0.47 -4.68 -5.72
N VAL A 30 0.94 -3.47 -5.91
CA VAL A 30 0.42 -2.27 -5.25
C VAL A 30 -0.02 -1.26 -6.29
N TYR A 31 -1.24 -0.75 -6.12
CA TYR A 31 -1.70 0.44 -6.83
C TYR A 31 -1.33 1.67 -6.02
N THR A 32 -0.73 2.64 -6.67
CA THR A 32 -0.33 3.93 -6.08
C THR A 32 -1.31 4.99 -6.52
N GLY A 33 -1.59 5.94 -5.65
CA GLY A 33 -2.59 6.96 -5.92
C GLY A 33 -2.65 8.00 -4.82
N GLN A 34 -3.76 8.72 -4.82
CA GLN A 34 -4.06 9.75 -3.84
C GLN A 34 -5.51 9.60 -3.38
N ILE A 35 -5.78 9.93 -2.12
CA ILE A 35 -7.14 10.01 -1.61
C ILE A 35 -7.66 11.42 -1.84
N LYS A 36 -8.75 11.56 -2.59
CA LYS A 36 -9.42 12.83 -2.82
C LYS A 36 -10.72 12.87 -2.06
N LYS A 37 -10.87 13.86 -1.17
CA LYS A 37 -12.14 14.12 -0.48
C LYS A 37 -13.12 14.75 -1.45
N THR A 38 -14.25 14.10 -1.67
CA THR A 38 -15.34 14.65 -2.49
C THR A 38 -16.47 15.16 -1.60
N ASN A 39 -17.07 16.29 -1.96
CA ASN A 39 -18.13 16.94 -1.18
C ASN A 39 -19.44 16.12 -1.10
N LYS A 40 -19.56 15.01 -1.85
CA LYS A 40 -20.84 14.32 -2.01
C LYS A 40 -20.91 12.91 -1.43
N ASN A 41 -19.80 12.17 -1.22
CA ASN A 41 -19.87 10.82 -0.63
C ASN A 41 -18.47 10.23 -0.28
N GLY A 42 -17.68 10.95 0.51
CA GLY A 42 -16.48 10.38 1.15
C GLY A 42 -15.21 10.41 0.30
N GLU A 43 -14.20 9.73 0.85
CA GLU A 43 -12.82 9.63 0.33
C GLU A 43 -12.77 8.70 -0.88
N GLU A 44 -12.28 9.20 -2.02
CA GLU A 44 -12.11 8.42 -3.25
C GLU A 44 -10.61 8.18 -3.51
N PHE A 45 -10.22 6.92 -3.74
CA PHE A 45 -8.86 6.57 -4.14
C PHE A 45 -8.68 6.74 -5.66
N ILE A 46 -7.89 7.72 -6.06
CA ILE A 46 -7.55 7.98 -7.46
C ILE A 46 -6.24 7.27 -7.77
N ASN A 47 -6.34 6.17 -8.51
CA ASN A 47 -5.20 5.36 -8.93
C ASN A 47 -4.41 6.06 -10.04
N HIS A 48 -3.08 6.10 -9.90
CA HIS A 48 -2.16 6.69 -10.88
C HIS A 48 -1.26 5.65 -11.53
N SER A 49 -0.76 4.68 -10.78
CA SER A 49 0.26 3.75 -11.27
C SER A 49 0.24 2.43 -10.52
N TYR A 50 0.74 1.37 -11.17
CA TYR A 50 0.78 0.02 -10.60
C TYR A 50 2.22 -0.48 -10.50
N ILE A 51 2.57 -1.01 -9.33
CA ILE A 51 3.87 -1.59 -9.03
C ILE A 51 3.66 -3.09 -8.78
N PRO A 52 4.25 -3.97 -9.59
CA PRO A 52 4.05 -5.39 -9.43
C PRO A 52 4.88 -5.94 -8.25
N LYS A 53 4.38 -6.97 -7.57
CA LYS A 53 4.96 -7.49 -6.31
C LYS A 53 6.40 -7.95 -6.41
N ASP A 54 6.83 -8.36 -7.60
CA ASP A 54 8.19 -8.79 -7.90
C ASP A 54 9.19 -7.65 -7.80
N GLN A 55 8.75 -6.39 -7.84
CA GLN A 55 9.60 -5.21 -7.64
C GLN A 55 9.61 -4.73 -6.19
N ILE A 56 8.62 -5.14 -5.40
CA ILE A 56 8.42 -4.68 -4.03
C ILE A 56 9.18 -5.59 -3.07
N GLN A 57 9.94 -4.99 -2.17
CA GLN A 57 10.58 -5.69 -1.06
C GLN A 57 9.74 -5.55 0.21
N LYS A 58 9.31 -4.34 0.53
CA LYS A 58 8.65 -4.03 1.80
C LYS A 58 7.79 -2.79 1.67
N ILE A 59 6.70 -2.73 2.42
CA ILE A 59 5.85 -1.55 2.54
C ILE A 59 5.87 -1.10 3.99
N MET A 60 6.06 0.20 4.21
CA MET A 60 6.06 0.81 5.54
C MET A 60 5.00 1.89 5.59
N PHE A 61 4.23 1.97 6.67
CA PHE A 61 3.20 2.99 6.85
C PHE A 61 2.93 3.20 8.33
N PHE A 62 2.35 4.34 8.66
CA PHE A 62 1.87 4.60 10.01
C PHE A 62 0.43 4.13 10.12
N ASN A 63 0.12 3.35 11.15
CA ASN A 63 -1.27 3.01 11.45
C ASN A 63 -1.98 4.19 12.15
N ILE A 64 -3.27 4.03 12.42
CA ILE A 64 -4.09 5.04 13.13
C ILE A 64 -3.56 5.42 14.52
N ASP A 65 -2.75 4.55 15.15
CA ASP A 65 -2.10 4.82 16.44
C ASP A 65 -0.74 5.52 16.30
N HIS A 66 -0.40 6.03 15.11
CA HIS A 66 0.92 6.59 14.77
C HIS A 66 2.09 5.61 14.98
N LYS A 67 1.82 4.31 15.02
CA LYS A 67 2.86 3.28 15.08
C LYS A 67 3.29 2.92 13.67
N LEU A 68 4.61 2.90 13.48
CA LEU A 68 5.19 2.39 12.26
C LEU A 68 4.87 0.90 12.15
N LYS A 69 4.10 0.55 11.11
CA LYS A 69 3.89 -0.83 10.69
C LYS A 69 4.66 -1.07 9.40
N ASP A 70 5.04 -2.32 9.24
CA ASP A 70 5.61 -2.77 8.00
C ASP A 70 5.01 -4.09 7.55
N ILE A 71 4.84 -4.21 6.24
CA ILE A 71 4.36 -5.39 5.56
C ILE A 71 5.53 -5.92 4.73
N ASP A 72 6.00 -7.11 5.10
CA ASP A 72 6.79 -7.93 4.19
C ASP A 72 5.85 -8.54 3.17
N PHE A 73 5.94 -8.06 1.93
CA PHE A 73 5.00 -8.40 0.86
C PHE A 73 4.99 -9.90 0.54
N LYS A 74 6.09 -10.63 0.84
CA LYS A 74 6.12 -12.09 0.69
C LYS A 74 5.29 -12.82 1.74
N LYS A 75 5.14 -12.25 2.94
CA LYS A 75 4.49 -12.91 4.08
C LYS A 75 3.00 -12.59 4.14
N TYR A 76 2.61 -11.36 3.81
CA TYR A 76 1.23 -10.87 3.93
C TYR A 76 0.18 -11.76 3.25
N TYR A 77 0.48 -12.27 2.05
CA TYR A 77 -0.46 -13.11 1.30
C TYR A 77 -0.37 -14.62 1.57
N ARG A 78 0.65 -15.05 2.33
CA ARG A 78 0.75 -16.45 2.76
C ARG A 78 -0.17 -16.71 3.96
N GLU A 79 -0.34 -15.73 4.83
CA GLU A 79 -1.15 -15.86 6.06
C GLU A 79 -2.66 -15.77 5.83
N GLU A 80 -3.14 -15.12 4.75
CA GLU A 80 -4.58 -15.06 4.43
C GLU A 80 -5.14 -16.33 3.75
N ASN A 81 -4.29 -17.25 3.30
CA ASN A 81 -4.70 -18.49 2.62
C ASN A 81 -4.60 -19.75 3.50
N GLU A 82 -4.30 -19.61 4.80
CA GLU A 82 -4.21 -20.72 5.76
C GLU A 82 -5.27 -20.66 6.88
N LYS A 83 -6.46 -20.07 6.63
CA LYS A 83 -7.62 -20.14 7.54
C LYS A 83 -8.84 -20.77 6.92
#